data_AF-A0A6S6TNU5-F1
#
_entry.id   AF-A0A6S6TNU5-F1
#
_cell.length_a   1.000
_cell.length_b   1.000
_cell.length_c   1.000
_cell.angle_alpha   90.00
_cell.angle_beta   90.00
_cell.angle_gamma   90.00
#
_symmetry.space_group_name_H-M   'P 1'
#
loop_
_entity.id
_entity.type
_entity.pdbx_description
1 polymer ?
#
loop_
_entity_poly.entity_id
_entity_poly.type
_entity_poly.pdbx_seq_one_letter_code
_entity_poly.pdbx_strand_id
1 'polypeptide(L)' 'MEELLKTPLYNRQQELKTKNVSFCGWDMPIQFDGIIAEHGHC' A
#
# COMPACT_ATOMS: atom_id res chain seq x y z
N MET A 1 -17.50 9.59 3.28
CA MET A 1 -16.07 9.27 3.23
C MET A 1 -15.91 8.01 4.04
N GLU A 2 -15.63 6.89 3.39
CA GLU A 2 -15.41 5.63 4.10
C GLU A 2 -14.05 5.74 4.80
N GLU A 3 -14.05 5.73 6.14
CA GLU A 3 -12.82 5.75 6.93
C GLU A 3 -12.14 4.39 6.81
N LEU A 4 -11.24 4.28 5.83
CA LEU A 4 -10.41 3.09 5.64
C LEU A 4 -9.49 2.91 6.85
N LEU A 5 -9.47 1.70 7.38
CA LEU A 5 -8.61 1.30 8.48
C LEU A 5 -7.15 1.34 8.02
N LYS A 6 -6.31 2.00 8.82
CA LYS A 6 -4.88 2.19 8.52
C LYS A 6 -4.05 1.17 9.28
N THR A 7 -3.10 0.55 8.59
CA THR A 7 -2.14 -0.33 9.25
C THR A 7 -1.10 0.50 10.04
N PRO A 8 -0.45 -0.04 11.08
CA PRO A 8 0.63 0.66 11.77
C PRO A 8 1.81 1.02 10.84
N LEU A 9 1.92 0.34 9.69
CA LEU A 9 2.89 0.61 8.64
C LEU A 9 2.43 1.70 7.64
N TYR A 10 1.24 2.27 7.81
CA TYR A 10 0.68 3.28 6.90
C TYR A 10 1.57 4.51 6.74
N ASN A 11 2.21 4.99 7.82
CA ASN A 11 3.17 6.11 7.74
C ASN A 11 4.35 5.75 6.82
N ARG A 12 4.94 4.57 7.01
CA ARG A 12 6.05 4.09 6.18
C ARG A 12 5.65 3.97 4.70
N GLN A 13 4.45 3.48 4.44
CA GLN A 13 3.89 3.32 3.09
C GLN A 13 3.71 4.69 2.41
N GLN A 14 3.18 5.67 3.15
CA GLN A 14 3.07 7.06 2.69
C GLN A 14 4.44 7.67 2.36
N GLU A 15 5.46 7.46 3.21
CA GLU A 15 6.83 7.90 2.94
C GLU A 15 7.42 7.25 1.68
N LEU A 16 7.08 5.99 1.44
CA LEU A 16 7.50 5.21 0.26
C LEU A 16 6.68 5.53 -1.00
N LYS A 17 5.72 6.47 -0.94
CA LYS A 17 4.83 6.85 -2.05
C LYS A 17 4.12 5.66 -2.70
N THR A 18 3.76 4.67 -1.88
CA THR A 18 3.06 3.48 -2.36
C THR A 18 1.72 3.84 -2.96
N LYS A 19 1.30 3.08 -3.98
CA LYS A 19 -0.10 3.12 -4.40
C LYS A 19 -0.92 2.34 -3.41
N ASN A 20 -1.70 3.05 -2.61
CA ASN A 20 -2.66 2.45 -1.70
C ASN A 20 -4.03 2.30 -2.36
N VAL A 21 -4.72 1.21 -2.02
CA VAL A 21 -6.07 0.91 -2.50
C VAL A 21 -6.95 0.49 -1.32
N SER A 22 -8.25 0.79 -1.45
CA SER A 22 -9.26 0.33 -0.51
C SER A 22 -9.47 -1.18 -0.68
N PHE A 23 -8.92 -1.97 0.24
CA PHE A 23 -9.06 -3.41 0.25
C PHE A 23 -9.75 -3.86 1.54
N CYS A 24 -10.99 -4.39 1.40
CA CYS A 24 -11.77 -4.90 2.54
C CYS A 24 -11.95 -3.88 3.68
N GLY A 25 -12.09 -2.59 3.35
CA GLY A 25 -12.18 -1.51 4.35
C GLY A 25 -10.85 -1.05 4.94
N TRP A 26 -9.71 -1.55 4.43
CA TRP A 26 -8.36 -1.11 4.81
C TRP A 26 -7.69 -0.35 3.68
N ASP A 27 -6.85 0.61 4.05
CA ASP A 27 -5.97 1.29 3.11
C ASP A 27 -4.64 0.53 3.03
N MET A 28 -4.49 -0.30 1.99
CA MET A 28 -3.33 -1.17 1.81
C MET A 28 -2.52 -0.80 0.57
N PRO A 29 -1.17 -0.88 0.63
CA PRO A 29 -0.30 -0.63 -0.50
C PRO A 29 -0.34 -1.83 -1.46
N ILE A 30 -0.63 -1.59 -2.74
CA ILE A 30 -0.60 -2.62 -3.80
C ILE A 30 0.69 -2.58 -4.62
N GLN A 31 1.37 -1.43 -4.68
CA GLN A 31 2.63 -1.27 -5.40
C GLN A 31 3.54 -0.32 -4.63
N PHE A 32 4.81 -0.69 -4.44
CA PHE A 32 5.83 0.19 -3.88
C PHE A 32 6.59 0.90 -5.00
N ASP A 33 7.30 0.15 -5.83
CA ASP A 33 8.12 0.67 -6.95
C ASP A 33 7.60 0.19 -8.32
N GLY A 34 7.05 -1.03 -8.36
CA GLY A 34 6.36 -1.58 -9.52
C GLY A 34 6.18 -3.08 -9.38
N ILE A 35 4.99 -3.61 -9.74
CA ILE A 35 4.66 -5.04 -9.59
C ILE A 35 5.71 -5.94 -10.24
N ILE A 36 6.22 -5.56 -11.41
CA ILE A 36 7.22 -6.34 -12.15
C ILE A 36 8.60 -6.28 -11.48
N ALA A 37 8.98 -5.12 -10.95
CA ALA A 37 10.23 -4.95 -10.20
C ALA A 37 10.19 -5.72 -8.86
N GLU A 38 9.03 -5.74 -8.19
CA GLU A 38 8.84 -6.53 -6.97
C GLU A 38 8.77 -8.04 -7.26
N HIS A 39 8.10 -8.45 -8.34
CA HIS A 39 8.03 -9.85 -8.74
C HIS A 39 9.39 -10.42 -9.16
N GLY A 40 10.29 -9.58 -9.70
CA GLY A 40 11.67 -9.98 -10.02
C GLY A 40 12.56 -10.23 -8.80
N HIS A 41 12.13 -9.86 -7.59
CA HIS A 41 12.83 -10.12 -6.33
C HIS A 41 12.30 -11.35 -5.58
N CYS A 42 11.40 -12.14 -6.19
CA CYS A 42 10.96 -13.43 -5.66
C CYS A 42 12.05 -14.49 -5.70
#